data_AF-A0A2V3HQG9-F1
#
_entry.id   AF-A0A2V3HQG9-F1
#
_cell.length_a   1.000
_cell.length_b   1.000
_cell.length_c   1.000
_cell.angle_alpha   90.00
_cell.angle_beta   90.00
_cell.angle_gamma   90.00
#
_symmetry.space_group_name_H-M   'P 1'
#
loop_
_entity.id
_entity.type
_entity.pdbx_description
1 polymer ?
#
loop_
_entity_poly.entity_id
_entity_poly.type
_entity_poly.pdbx_seq_one_letter_code
_entity_poly.pdbx_strand_id
1 'polypeptide(L)'
;MRAEALCVVVVLTAASLSGCAGNDTGDDAPAGTGDDALADTQEVEPIEIFPGQDIQYIVDNSPAASTFLLKSGIHRMQELWPRAGDTFEGENGTILSGARVLPEFSRSNDLWYSANQTQEGLRHGDQVDPEKGWVCPDEYPRCDRPEDLYFNDEPLLHVGSIEEVASGSWFFDYDNDTIWFADDPQGHSIETSVTYFAFVDSANDVTIRNLVIEKFASWVQLAAVGSSG
;
A
#
# COMPACT_ATOMS: atom_id res chain seq x y z
N MET A 1 16.59 25.05 -22.72
CA MET A 1 16.90 23.88 -21.87
C MET A 1 16.50 22.65 -22.67
N ARG A 2 17.48 21.84 -23.08
CA ARG A 2 17.25 20.65 -23.90
C ARG A 2 16.83 19.50 -22.98
N ALA A 3 15.70 18.87 -23.27
CA ALA A 3 15.30 17.62 -22.66
C ALA A 3 16.05 16.49 -23.36
N GLU A 4 16.96 15.84 -22.66
CA GLU A 4 17.61 14.61 -23.09
C GLU A 4 16.64 13.46 -22.78
N ALA A 5 16.10 12.82 -23.82
CA ALA A 5 15.29 11.62 -23.68
C ALA A 5 16.21 10.43 -23.43
N LEU A 6 16.17 9.85 -22.23
CA LEU A 6 16.86 8.62 -21.92
C LEU A 6 16.11 7.45 -22.59
N CYS A 7 16.67 6.93 -23.68
CA CYS A 7 16.13 5.77 -24.39
C CYS A 7 16.72 4.51 -23.76
N VAL A 8 15.92 3.78 -22.98
CA VAL A 8 16.33 2.46 -22.44
C VAL A 8 16.15 1.44 -23.56
N VAL A 9 17.27 0.92 -24.07
CA VAL A 9 17.29 -0.17 -25.05
C VAL A 9 17.19 -1.49 -24.29
N VAL A 10 16.03 -2.13 -24.31
CA VAL A 10 15.86 -3.51 -23.85
C VAL A 10 16.37 -4.43 -24.95
N VAL A 11 17.52 -5.08 -24.70
CA VAL A 11 18.08 -6.09 -25.60
C VAL A 11 17.34 -7.40 -25.36
N LEU A 12 16.36 -7.71 -26.22
CA LEU A 12 15.79 -9.05 -26.32
C LEU A 12 16.74 -9.94 -27.12
N THR A 13 17.47 -10.81 -26.44
CA THR A 13 18.18 -11.92 -27.10
C THR A 13 17.16 -12.95 -27.57
N ALA A 14 16.81 -12.90 -28.86
CA ALA A 14 16.09 -13.98 -29.52
C ALA A 14 17.04 -15.15 -29.76
N ALA A 15 16.84 -16.27 -29.05
CA ALA A 15 17.49 -17.54 -29.38
C ALA A 15 16.80 -18.12 -30.63
N SER A 16 17.54 -18.22 -31.73
CA SER A 16 17.09 -18.88 -32.95
C SER A 16 17.24 -20.39 -32.82
N LEU A 17 16.13 -21.12 -32.98
CA LEU A 17 16.18 -22.57 -33.21
C LEU A 17 16.33 -22.82 -34.71
N SER A 18 17.51 -23.29 -35.13
CA SER A 18 17.71 -23.80 -36.49
C SER A 18 17.06 -25.17 -36.62
N GLY A 19 15.95 -25.24 -37.35
CA GLY A 19 15.38 -26.51 -37.79
C GLY A 19 16.21 -27.08 -38.94
N CYS A 20 16.86 -28.22 -38.74
CA CYS A 20 17.39 -29.03 -39.83
C CYS A 20 16.28 -29.97 -40.30
N ALA A 21 15.74 -29.72 -41.50
CA ALA A 21 14.86 -30.67 -42.18
C ALA A 21 15.71 -31.77 -42.82
N GLY A 22 15.62 -32.99 -42.28
CA GLY A 22 16.09 -34.22 -42.90
C GLY A 22 14.88 -35.09 -43.25
N ASN A 23 14.71 -35.37 -44.53
CA ASN A 23 13.71 -36.31 -45.05
C ASN A 23 14.40 -37.67 -45.19
N ASP A 24 13.95 -38.71 -44.48
CA ASP A 24 14.19 -40.09 -44.92
C ASP A 24 13.17 -41.07 -44.34
N THR A 25 12.84 -42.04 -45.18
CA THR A 25 11.76 -43.04 -45.07
C THR A 25 12.20 -44.31 -44.35
N GLY A 26 11.30 -44.94 -43.59
CA GLY A 26 11.23 -46.41 -43.47
C GLY A 26 11.56 -47.04 -42.11
N ASP A 27 10.52 -47.65 -41.54
CA ASP A 27 10.42 -48.91 -40.78
C ASP A 27 11.13 -49.19 -39.44
N ASP A 28 10.29 -49.78 -38.57
CA ASP A 28 10.52 -50.71 -37.44
C ASP A 28 11.02 -50.20 -36.07
N ALA A 29 10.10 -50.25 -35.10
CA ALA A 29 10.34 -50.20 -33.65
C ALA A 29 11.02 -51.51 -33.16
N PRO A 30 11.69 -51.55 -31.98
CA PRO A 30 10.97 -51.45 -30.70
C PRO A 30 11.70 -50.70 -29.56
N ALA A 31 10.86 -50.29 -28.60
CA ALA A 31 11.07 -49.89 -27.19
C ALA A 31 12.49 -49.88 -26.60
N GLY A 32 12.87 -48.73 -26.01
CA GLY A 32 14.01 -48.60 -25.11
C GLY A 32 14.10 -47.23 -24.44
N THR A 33 13.71 -47.20 -23.16
CA THR A 33 14.23 -46.36 -22.06
C THR A 33 14.20 -44.84 -22.18
N GLY A 34 13.19 -44.27 -21.51
CA GLY A 34 13.21 -43.04 -20.70
C GLY A 34 14.29 -42.02 -21.00
N ASP A 35 13.93 -41.04 -21.81
CA ASP A 35 14.50 -39.70 -21.71
C ASP A 35 13.74 -38.99 -20.59
N ASP A 36 14.29 -39.03 -19.38
CA ASP A 36 13.93 -38.08 -18.33
C ASP A 36 14.35 -36.70 -18.84
N ALA A 37 13.45 -36.07 -19.59
CA ALA A 37 13.48 -34.65 -19.85
C ALA A 37 13.34 -33.97 -18.49
N LEU A 38 14.49 -33.69 -17.87
CA LEU A 38 14.62 -32.78 -16.74
C LEU A 38 13.95 -31.47 -17.18
N ALA A 39 12.72 -31.26 -16.72
CA ALA A 39 12.05 -29.99 -16.86
C ALA A 39 12.91 -28.97 -16.11
N ASP A 40 13.60 -28.14 -16.89
CA ASP A 40 14.33 -26.98 -16.40
C ASP A 40 13.29 -26.05 -15.76
N THR A 41 13.08 -26.19 -14.46
CA THR A 41 12.30 -25.23 -13.67
C THR A 41 13.15 -23.98 -13.58
N GLN A 42 13.06 -23.13 -14.60
CA GLN A 42 13.64 -21.80 -14.59
C GLN A 42 13.07 -21.05 -13.37
N GLU A 43 13.87 -20.89 -12.33
CA GLU A 43 13.50 -20.03 -11.20
C GLU A 43 13.33 -18.61 -11.74
N VAL A 44 12.10 -18.13 -11.69
CA VAL A 44 11.80 -16.75 -12.06
C VAL A 44 12.23 -15.88 -10.88
N GLU A 45 13.29 -15.10 -11.11
CA GLU A 45 13.79 -14.15 -10.12
C GLU A 45 12.69 -13.17 -9.68
N PRO A 46 12.61 -12.82 -8.38
CA PRO A 46 11.66 -11.84 -7.89
C PRO A 46 11.83 -10.47 -8.54
N ILE A 47 10.71 -9.77 -8.74
CA ILE A 47 10.68 -8.39 -9.20
C ILE A 47 10.90 -7.48 -7.99
N GLU A 48 12.07 -6.86 -7.91
CA GLU A 48 12.41 -5.95 -6.83
C GLU A 48 11.64 -4.62 -6.94
N ILE A 49 11.08 -4.17 -5.82
CA ILE A 49 10.39 -2.89 -5.72
C ILE A 49 10.92 -2.08 -4.54
N PHE A 50 11.41 -0.89 -4.81
CA PHE A 50 12.00 0.04 -3.85
C PHE A 50 10.98 1.07 -3.35
N PRO A 51 11.15 1.60 -2.12
CA PRO A 51 10.33 2.68 -1.60
C PRO A 51 10.18 3.85 -2.58
N GLY A 52 8.95 4.32 -2.77
CA GLY A 52 8.60 5.43 -3.67
C GLY A 52 8.28 5.00 -5.11
N GLN A 53 8.44 3.73 -5.45
CA GLN A 53 7.89 3.19 -6.70
C GLN A 53 6.39 2.91 -6.57
N ASP A 54 5.68 3.00 -7.68
CA ASP A 54 4.27 2.62 -7.79
C ASP A 54 4.19 1.08 -7.92
N ILE A 55 3.79 0.42 -6.82
CA ILE A 55 3.73 -1.04 -6.75
C ILE A 55 2.63 -1.57 -7.68
N GLN A 56 1.46 -0.92 -7.69
CA GLN A 56 0.35 -1.39 -8.53
C GLN A 56 0.70 -1.30 -10.02
N TYR A 57 1.34 -0.21 -10.44
CA TYR A 57 1.83 -0.10 -11.82
C TYR A 57 2.79 -1.24 -12.18
N ILE A 58 3.68 -1.65 -11.26
CA ILE A 58 4.59 -2.78 -11.49
C ILE A 58 3.81 -4.09 -11.58
N VAL A 59 2.83 -4.31 -10.69
CA VAL A 59 1.95 -5.49 -10.73
C VAL A 59 1.24 -5.60 -12.09
N ASP A 60 0.63 -4.51 -12.55
CA ASP A 60 -0.14 -4.47 -13.80
C ASP A 60 0.71 -4.78 -15.04
N ASN A 61 2.01 -4.44 -15.00
CA ASN A 61 2.94 -4.60 -16.11
C ASN A 61 3.84 -5.84 -16.00
N SER A 62 3.60 -6.70 -15.02
CA SER A 62 4.37 -7.93 -14.80
C SER A 62 3.62 -9.18 -15.32
N PRO A 63 4.30 -10.31 -15.58
CA PRO A 63 3.63 -11.59 -15.85
C PRO A 63 2.67 -11.99 -14.72
N ALA A 64 1.58 -12.68 -15.02
CA ALA A 64 0.67 -13.19 -13.97
C ALA A 64 1.41 -14.18 -13.03
N ALA A 65 0.97 -14.24 -11.77
CA ALA A 65 1.60 -15.06 -10.73
C ALA A 65 3.08 -14.72 -10.50
N SER A 66 3.39 -13.43 -10.48
CA SER A 66 4.76 -12.93 -10.22
C SER A 66 5.06 -12.89 -8.73
N THR A 67 6.34 -12.98 -8.38
CA THR A 67 6.83 -12.66 -7.04
C THR A 67 7.40 -11.25 -7.03
N PHE A 68 6.88 -10.40 -6.14
CA PHE A 68 7.32 -9.03 -5.91
C PHE A 68 8.07 -8.96 -4.59
N LEU A 69 9.35 -8.61 -4.66
CA LEU A 69 10.22 -8.43 -3.49
C LEU A 69 10.27 -6.94 -3.13
N LEU A 70 9.51 -6.54 -2.12
CA LEU A 70 9.49 -5.18 -1.59
C LEU A 70 10.73 -4.97 -0.71
N LYS A 71 11.65 -4.15 -1.21
CA LYS A 71 12.91 -3.84 -0.53
C LYS A 71 12.66 -3.08 0.77
N SER A 72 13.58 -3.21 1.72
CA SER A 72 13.49 -2.58 3.05
C SER A 72 13.19 -1.09 2.98
N GLY A 73 12.37 -0.59 3.90
CA GLY A 73 11.94 0.80 3.99
C GLY A 73 10.42 0.96 3.93
N ILE A 74 9.96 2.22 3.88
CA ILE A 74 8.54 2.55 3.95
C ILE A 74 7.98 2.79 2.54
N HIS A 75 7.08 1.91 2.12
CA HIS A 75 6.26 2.03 0.92
C HIS A 75 4.95 2.71 1.30
N ARG A 76 4.77 3.96 0.88
CA ARG A 76 3.66 4.82 1.34
C ARG A 76 2.49 4.83 0.37
N MET A 77 1.29 4.88 0.93
CA MET A 77 0.04 5.15 0.24
C MET A 77 -0.20 4.26 -0.98
N GLN A 78 0.06 2.96 -0.82
CA GLN A 78 -0.15 1.97 -1.86
C GLN A 78 -1.51 1.28 -1.65
N GLU A 79 -2.28 1.14 -2.73
CA GLU A 79 -3.49 0.33 -2.79
C GLU A 79 -3.25 -0.76 -3.83
N LEU A 80 -3.35 -2.02 -3.42
CA LEU A 80 -2.99 -3.15 -4.25
C LEU A 80 -4.20 -3.99 -4.62
N TRP A 81 -4.32 -4.29 -5.91
CA TRP A 81 -5.20 -5.29 -6.53
C TRP A 81 -4.33 -6.45 -7.01
N PRO A 82 -4.01 -7.42 -6.12
CA PRO A 82 -3.33 -8.63 -6.51
C PRO A 82 -4.03 -9.37 -7.63
N ARG A 83 -3.24 -10.09 -8.42
CA ARG A 83 -3.75 -11.06 -9.40
C ARG A 83 -3.52 -12.47 -8.89
N ALA A 84 -4.20 -13.43 -9.52
CA ALA A 84 -4.16 -14.81 -9.06
C ALA A 84 -2.74 -15.35 -9.04
N GLY A 85 -2.32 -15.91 -7.90
CA GLY A 85 -0.97 -16.47 -7.71
C GLY A 85 0.13 -15.45 -7.44
N ASP A 86 -0.15 -14.14 -7.39
CA ASP A 86 0.87 -13.14 -7.08
C ASP A 86 1.38 -13.31 -5.63
N THR A 87 2.69 -13.14 -5.45
CA THR A 87 3.34 -13.17 -4.14
C THR A 87 3.97 -11.82 -3.83
N PHE A 88 3.65 -11.24 -2.68
CA PHE A 88 4.24 -10.01 -2.15
C PHE A 88 5.06 -10.36 -0.92
N GLU A 89 6.37 -10.16 -1.01
CA GLU A 89 7.32 -10.46 0.05
C GLU A 89 8.13 -9.22 0.40
N GLY A 90 8.16 -8.84 1.69
CA GLY A 90 9.06 -7.82 2.18
C GLY A 90 10.44 -8.37 2.52
N GLU A 91 11.48 -7.55 2.37
CA GLU A 91 12.72 -7.72 3.13
C GLU A 91 12.53 -7.36 4.61
N ASN A 92 13.51 -7.67 5.45
CA ASN A 92 13.48 -7.23 6.84
C ASN A 92 13.39 -5.70 6.93
N GLY A 93 12.42 -5.17 7.69
CA GLY A 93 12.18 -3.74 7.81
C GLY A 93 11.37 -3.12 6.67
N THR A 94 10.68 -3.93 5.86
CA THR A 94 9.70 -3.43 4.89
C THR A 94 8.38 -3.10 5.57
N ILE A 95 7.95 -1.84 5.42
CA ILE A 95 6.69 -1.31 5.94
C ILE A 95 5.85 -0.83 4.77
N LEU A 96 4.60 -1.26 4.71
CA LEU A 96 3.57 -0.71 3.83
C LEU A 96 2.67 0.18 4.69
N SER A 97 2.76 1.50 4.50
CA SER A 97 2.07 2.49 5.33
C SER A 97 1.00 3.22 4.53
N GLY A 98 -0.24 3.24 5.03
CA GLY A 98 -1.34 4.03 4.47
C GLY A 98 -1.25 5.54 4.77
N ALA A 99 -0.27 5.94 5.58
CA ALA A 99 -0.10 7.32 6.01
C ALA A 99 0.86 8.14 5.14
N ARG A 100 0.53 9.43 5.07
CA ARG A 100 1.31 10.49 4.44
C ARG A 100 2.01 11.33 5.50
N VAL A 101 3.26 11.69 5.25
CA VAL A 101 3.97 12.71 6.06
C VAL A 101 3.37 14.08 5.77
N LEU A 102 3.01 14.83 6.81
CA LEU A 102 2.53 16.19 6.66
C LEU A 102 3.69 17.12 6.25
N PRO A 103 3.52 17.94 5.20
CA PRO A 103 4.65 18.61 4.55
C PRO A 103 5.09 19.90 5.26
N GLU A 104 4.14 20.65 5.83
CA GLU A 104 4.36 22.00 6.33
C GLU A 104 3.45 22.31 7.52
N PHE A 105 3.96 23.11 8.45
CA PHE A 105 3.23 23.51 9.65
C PHE A 105 3.27 25.02 9.82
N SER A 106 2.12 25.59 10.13
CA SER A 106 1.96 27.01 10.51
C SER A 106 1.37 27.08 11.92
N ARG A 107 1.46 28.24 12.57
CA ARG A 107 1.00 28.42 13.94
C ARG A 107 -0.03 29.53 14.05
N SER A 108 -1.12 29.28 14.78
CA SER A 108 -2.17 30.25 15.08
C SER A 108 -2.79 29.95 16.44
N ASN A 109 -3.01 30.98 17.27
CA ASN A 109 -3.60 30.86 18.61
C ASN A 109 -2.98 29.73 19.45
N ASP A 110 -1.64 29.72 19.51
CA ASP A 110 -0.82 28.71 20.18
C ASP A 110 -0.86 27.27 19.65
N LEU A 111 -1.74 26.97 18.69
CA LEU A 111 -1.82 25.67 18.01
C LEU A 111 -1.02 25.66 16.72
N TRP A 112 -0.52 24.47 16.37
CA TRP A 112 0.06 24.17 15.06
C TRP A 112 -1.02 23.63 14.14
N TYR A 113 -0.88 23.90 12.84
CA TYR A 113 -1.77 23.36 11.84
C TYR A 113 -1.07 23.03 10.53
N SER A 114 -1.64 22.06 9.82
CA SER A 114 -1.34 21.72 8.44
C SER A 114 -2.60 21.90 7.60
N ALA A 115 -2.56 22.83 6.66
CA ALA A 115 -3.68 23.12 5.76
C ALA A 115 -3.71 22.18 4.54
N ASN A 116 -4.76 22.29 3.71
CA ASN A 116 -4.96 21.55 2.47
C ASN A 116 -4.94 20.02 2.68
N GLN A 117 -5.58 19.58 3.77
CA GLN A 117 -5.81 18.17 4.10
C GLN A 117 -7.22 17.82 3.65
N THR A 118 -7.35 17.06 2.55
CA THR A 118 -8.63 16.77 1.91
C THR A 118 -9.08 15.32 2.10
N GLN A 119 -8.37 14.55 2.92
CA GLN A 119 -8.73 13.16 3.18
C GLN A 119 -9.96 13.11 4.08
N GLU A 120 -11.00 12.43 3.59
CA GLU A 120 -12.24 12.19 4.33
C GLU A 120 -12.83 10.85 3.91
N GLY A 121 -12.51 9.82 4.68
CA GLY A 121 -13.02 8.47 4.54
C GLY A 121 -14.45 8.34 5.05
N LEU A 122 -15.05 7.18 4.78
CA LEU A 122 -16.43 6.95 5.18
C LEU A 122 -16.56 6.90 6.71
N ARG A 123 -17.54 7.64 7.21
CA ARG A 123 -17.93 7.63 8.61
C ARG A 123 -18.70 6.37 8.95
N HIS A 124 -18.40 5.78 10.09
CA HIS A 124 -19.21 4.69 10.61
C HIS A 124 -20.41 5.21 11.40
N GLY A 125 -21.62 4.83 10.99
CA GLY A 125 -22.81 5.00 11.82
C GLY A 125 -23.32 6.44 11.95
N ASP A 126 -23.29 7.21 10.85
CA ASP A 126 -23.86 8.57 10.74
C ASP A 126 -25.36 8.69 11.10
N GLN A 127 -26.01 7.59 11.48
CA GLN A 127 -27.31 7.61 12.11
C GLN A 127 -27.12 7.55 13.62
N VAL A 128 -27.32 8.71 14.26
CA VAL A 128 -27.73 8.78 15.67
C VAL A 128 -28.84 7.76 15.83
N ASP A 129 -28.54 6.62 16.45
CA ASP A 129 -29.57 5.68 16.83
C ASP A 129 -30.36 6.38 17.94
N PRO A 130 -31.62 6.76 17.70
CA PRO A 130 -32.41 7.52 18.68
C PRO A 130 -32.64 6.74 19.97
N GLU A 131 -32.41 5.43 19.97
CA GLU A 131 -32.58 4.52 21.09
C GLU A 131 -31.25 4.11 21.74
N LYS A 132 -30.12 4.14 21.00
CA LYS A 132 -28.80 3.70 21.49
C LYS A 132 -27.81 4.83 21.81
N GLY A 133 -28.08 6.07 21.41
CA GLY A 133 -27.18 7.20 21.64
C GLY A 133 -25.98 7.22 20.68
N TRP A 134 -25.04 8.12 20.94
CA TRP A 134 -23.84 8.33 20.12
C TRP A 134 -23.07 7.03 19.88
N VAL A 135 -22.63 6.80 18.64
CA VAL A 135 -21.74 5.69 18.27
C VAL A 135 -20.41 5.79 19.02
N CYS A 136 -19.99 7.02 19.32
CA CYS A 136 -18.72 7.30 20.00
C CYS A 136 -18.90 7.66 21.47
N PRO A 137 -18.06 7.11 22.36
CA PRO A 137 -17.98 7.56 23.75
C PRO A 137 -17.35 8.95 23.83
N ASP A 138 -17.63 9.66 24.92
CA ASP A 138 -17.11 11.03 25.15
C ASP A 138 -15.58 11.09 25.12
N GLU A 139 -14.89 10.01 25.55
CA GLU A 139 -13.43 9.92 25.54
C GLU A 139 -12.84 9.77 24.13
N TYR A 140 -13.62 9.33 23.15
CA TYR A 140 -13.20 9.11 21.76
C TYR A 140 -14.24 9.69 20.79
N PRO A 141 -14.45 11.03 20.79
CA PRO A 141 -15.59 11.66 20.13
C PRO A 141 -15.58 11.54 18.60
N ARG A 142 -14.45 11.10 18.02
CA ARG A 142 -14.24 10.88 16.58
C ARG A 142 -13.94 9.43 16.22
N CYS A 143 -14.34 8.48 17.07
CA CYS A 143 -14.17 7.04 16.83
C CYS A 143 -14.81 6.52 15.52
N ASP A 144 -15.70 7.31 14.91
CA ASP A 144 -16.39 7.02 13.67
C ASP A 144 -15.61 7.44 12.43
N ARG A 145 -14.49 8.17 12.61
CA ARG A 145 -13.60 8.64 11.54
C ARG A 145 -12.43 7.66 11.36
N PRO A 146 -12.09 7.31 10.11
CA PRO A 146 -11.00 6.37 9.85
C PRO A 146 -9.61 7.02 9.88
N GLU A 147 -9.51 8.35 9.88
CA GLU A 147 -8.21 9.03 9.93
C GLU A 147 -7.64 9.08 11.35
N ASP A 148 -6.34 8.83 11.43
CA ASP A 148 -5.51 9.06 12.61
C ASP A 148 -4.38 10.04 12.26
N LEU A 149 -3.91 10.77 13.27
CA LEU A 149 -2.70 11.57 13.24
C LEU A 149 -1.66 10.94 14.15
N TYR A 150 -0.45 10.73 13.64
CA TYR A 150 0.67 10.10 14.34
C TYR A 150 1.78 11.12 14.57
N PHE A 151 2.36 11.09 15.76
CA PHE A 151 3.49 11.93 16.16
C PHE A 151 4.66 11.02 16.56
N ASN A 152 5.68 10.92 15.71
CA ASN A 152 6.75 9.92 15.79
C ASN A 152 6.20 8.49 15.98
N ASP A 153 5.32 8.07 15.06
CA ASP A 153 4.67 6.76 15.05
C ASP A 153 3.63 6.50 16.17
N GLU A 154 3.43 7.44 17.10
CA GLU A 154 2.42 7.32 18.16
C GLU A 154 1.12 8.06 17.79
N PRO A 155 -0.06 7.42 17.84
CA PRO A 155 -1.33 8.07 17.49
C PRO A 155 -1.74 9.10 18.54
N LEU A 156 -2.26 10.23 18.08
CA LEU A 156 -2.87 11.27 18.91
C LEU A 156 -4.39 11.07 19.03
N LEU A 157 -4.97 11.54 20.13
CA LEU A 157 -6.42 11.49 20.35
C LEU A 157 -7.16 12.45 19.39
N HIS A 158 -8.08 11.92 18.58
CA HIS A 158 -8.90 12.71 17.66
C HIS A 158 -10.10 13.33 18.40
N VAL A 159 -10.06 14.65 18.63
CA VAL A 159 -11.08 15.39 19.39
C VAL A 159 -12.17 16.00 18.51
N GLY A 160 -13.29 16.39 19.14
CA GLY A 160 -14.49 16.86 18.48
C GLY A 160 -14.40 18.28 17.94
N SER A 161 -13.64 19.16 18.60
CA SER A 161 -13.49 20.56 18.21
C SER A 161 -12.09 21.12 18.47
N ILE A 162 -11.81 22.30 17.92
CA ILE A 162 -10.51 22.98 18.09
C ILE A 162 -10.25 23.39 19.55
N GLU A 163 -11.29 23.69 20.33
CA GLU A 163 -11.18 24.07 21.75
C GLU A 163 -10.73 22.91 22.64
N GLU A 164 -10.91 21.68 22.18
CA GLU A 164 -10.51 20.46 22.90
C GLU A 164 -9.05 20.08 22.61
N VAL A 165 -8.38 20.76 21.67
CA VAL A 165 -7.00 20.45 21.29
C VAL A 165 -6.05 20.82 22.43
N ALA A 166 -5.42 19.79 22.99
CA ALA A 166 -4.34 19.83 23.95
C ALA A 166 -3.18 18.92 23.51
N SER A 167 -2.07 18.94 24.25
CA SER A 167 -0.94 18.02 24.03
C SER A 167 -1.43 16.57 24.04
N GLY A 168 -1.01 15.77 23.04
CA GLY A 168 -1.48 14.40 22.86
C GLY A 168 -2.80 14.26 22.09
N SER A 169 -3.36 15.34 21.54
CA SER A 169 -4.61 15.33 20.78
C SER A 169 -4.55 16.21 19.53
N TRP A 170 -5.51 15.99 18.64
CA TRP A 170 -5.62 16.70 17.37
C TRP A 170 -7.08 16.84 16.93
N PHE A 171 -7.34 17.85 16.11
CA PHE A 171 -8.64 18.11 15.53
C PHE A 171 -8.50 18.23 14.01
N PHE A 172 -9.34 17.49 13.27
CA PHE A 172 -9.50 17.72 11.85
C PHE A 172 -10.73 18.58 11.58
N ASP A 173 -10.49 19.81 11.15
CA ASP A 173 -11.49 20.67 10.54
C ASP A 173 -11.71 20.25 9.09
N TYR A 174 -12.60 19.28 8.89
CA TYR A 174 -12.98 18.77 7.56
C TYR A 174 -13.64 19.85 6.68
N ASP A 175 -14.33 20.84 7.28
CA ASP A 175 -14.97 21.92 6.51
C ASP A 175 -13.95 22.88 5.89
N ASN A 176 -12.79 23.05 6.54
CA ASN A 176 -11.71 23.94 6.11
C ASN A 176 -10.44 23.19 5.66
N ASP A 177 -10.51 21.88 5.46
CA ASP A 177 -9.38 21.03 5.04
C ASP A 177 -8.11 21.25 5.90
N THR A 178 -8.26 21.35 7.23
CA THR A 178 -7.15 21.73 8.13
C THR A 178 -7.04 20.81 9.35
N ILE A 179 -5.84 20.28 9.57
CA ILE A 179 -5.49 19.52 10.78
C ILE A 179 -4.84 20.46 11.80
N TRP A 180 -5.30 20.42 13.05
CA TRP A 180 -4.83 21.19 14.19
C TRP A 180 -4.30 20.29 15.30
N PHE A 181 -3.20 20.68 15.94
CA PHE A 181 -2.60 19.98 17.09
C PHE A 181 -1.78 20.93 17.97
N ALA A 182 -1.51 20.54 19.22
CA ALA A 182 -0.83 21.41 20.19
C ALA A 182 0.70 21.23 20.22
N ASP A 183 1.19 20.01 20.01
CA ASP A 183 2.60 19.65 20.20
C ASP A 183 3.50 20.28 19.11
N ASP A 184 4.73 20.67 19.47
CA ASP A 184 5.66 21.35 18.55
C ASP A 184 6.17 20.37 17.47
N PRO A 185 5.89 20.60 16.17
CA PRO A 185 6.30 19.69 15.10
C PRO A 185 7.81 19.69 14.82
N GLN A 186 8.58 20.63 15.36
CA GLN A 186 9.98 20.80 14.98
C GLN A 186 10.83 19.57 15.36
N GLY A 187 11.44 18.95 14.34
CA GLY A 187 12.30 17.77 14.53
C GLY A 187 11.53 16.47 14.73
N HIS A 188 10.21 16.49 14.54
CA HIS A 188 9.34 15.34 14.67
C HIS A 188 8.73 14.94 13.33
N SER A 189 8.42 13.64 13.21
CA SER A 189 7.65 13.12 12.08
C SER A 189 6.18 13.18 12.43
N ILE A 190 5.38 13.87 11.63
CA ILE A 190 3.92 13.90 11.77
C ILE A 190 3.31 13.29 10.51
N GLU A 191 2.46 12.30 10.71
CA GLU A 191 1.85 11.54 9.63
C GLU A 191 0.34 11.46 9.84
N THR A 192 -0.43 11.46 8.76
CA THR A 192 -1.87 11.24 8.81
C THR A 192 -2.23 10.03 7.94
N SER A 193 -3.11 9.16 8.42
CA SER A 193 -3.72 8.11 7.58
C SER A 193 -4.47 8.76 6.42
N VAL A 194 -4.31 8.24 5.21
CA VAL A 194 -4.99 8.73 4.00
C VAL A 194 -5.55 7.57 3.19
N THR A 195 -4.74 6.53 3.01
CA THR A 195 -5.06 5.40 2.13
C THR A 195 -5.95 4.41 2.83
N TYR A 196 -6.91 3.87 2.08
CA TYR A 196 -8.01 3.13 2.65
C TYR A 196 -7.65 1.66 2.97
N PHE A 197 -6.97 0.97 2.05
CA PHE A 197 -6.50 -0.41 2.24
C PHE A 197 -5.13 -0.61 1.60
N ALA A 198 -4.41 -1.62 2.06
CA ALA A 198 -3.17 -2.10 1.44
C ALA A 198 -3.48 -3.12 0.33
N PHE A 199 -4.32 -4.10 0.62
CA PHE A 199 -4.66 -5.20 -0.29
C PHE A 199 -6.18 -5.42 -0.32
N VAL A 200 -6.76 -5.34 -1.52
CA VAL A 200 -8.17 -5.68 -1.75
C VAL A 200 -8.31 -7.19 -1.99
N ASP A 201 -9.49 -7.75 -1.67
CA ASP A 201 -9.86 -9.13 -1.99
C ASP A 201 -10.25 -9.25 -3.48
N SER A 202 -9.26 -9.26 -4.37
CA SER A 202 -9.46 -9.27 -5.83
C SER A 202 -9.09 -10.58 -6.54
N ALA A 203 -8.41 -11.50 -5.86
CA ALA A 203 -7.88 -12.71 -6.51
C ALA A 203 -7.62 -13.87 -5.54
N ASN A 204 -7.56 -15.08 -6.11
CA ASN A 204 -7.24 -16.32 -5.38
C ASN A 204 -5.73 -16.55 -5.32
N ASP A 205 -5.31 -17.38 -4.35
CA ASP A 205 -3.93 -17.87 -4.23
C ASP A 205 -2.86 -16.78 -4.11
N VAL A 206 -3.23 -15.63 -3.53
CA VAL A 206 -2.32 -14.52 -3.24
C VAL A 206 -1.54 -14.81 -1.97
N THR A 207 -0.22 -14.63 -2.00
CA THR A 207 0.64 -14.75 -0.79
C THR A 207 1.15 -13.37 -0.38
N ILE A 208 0.97 -13.01 0.89
CA ILE A 208 1.50 -11.78 1.50
C ILE A 208 2.35 -12.21 2.70
N ARG A 209 3.64 -11.86 2.74
CA ARG A 209 4.52 -12.24 3.84
C ARG A 209 5.63 -11.23 4.12
N ASN A 210 6.10 -11.23 5.37
CA ASN A 210 7.22 -10.42 5.85
C ASN A 210 7.06 -8.91 5.62
N LEU A 211 5.84 -8.41 5.82
CA LEU A 211 5.50 -6.99 5.76
C LEU A 211 4.93 -6.54 7.09
N VAL A 212 5.29 -5.34 7.53
CA VAL A 212 4.48 -4.57 8.47
C VAL A 212 3.48 -3.76 7.64
N ILE A 213 2.20 -3.86 7.97
CA ILE A 213 1.12 -3.12 7.31
C ILE A 213 0.47 -2.23 8.36
N GLU A 214 0.55 -0.91 8.19
CA GLU A 214 0.18 0.05 9.24
C GLU A 214 -0.46 1.33 8.71
N LYS A 215 -1.15 2.05 9.61
CA LYS A 215 -1.65 3.42 9.41
C LYS A 215 -2.53 3.62 8.17
N PHE A 216 -3.38 2.63 7.87
CA PHE A 216 -4.42 2.75 6.85
C PHE A 216 -5.69 3.34 7.45
N ALA A 217 -6.31 4.28 6.73
CA ALA A 217 -7.61 4.85 7.05
C ALA A 217 -8.73 3.88 6.65
N SER A 218 -8.67 2.65 7.16
CA SER A 218 -9.66 1.62 6.88
C SER A 218 -11.00 1.99 7.51
N TRP A 219 -12.06 1.98 6.72
CA TRP A 219 -13.43 2.08 7.20
C TRP A 219 -13.69 1.01 8.26
N VAL A 220 -14.48 1.34 9.29
CA VAL A 220 -14.69 0.48 10.49
C VAL A 220 -15.18 -0.95 10.18
N GLN A 221 -15.79 -1.18 9.01
CA GLN A 221 -16.26 -2.51 8.58
C GLN A 221 -15.27 -3.28 7.70
N LEU A 222 -14.18 -2.63 7.27
CA LEU A 222 -13.22 -3.16 6.32
C LEU A 222 -11.82 -3.08 6.92
N ALA A 223 -10.87 -3.76 6.29
CA ALA A 223 -9.53 -3.95 6.83
C ALA A 223 -8.46 -3.53 5.82
N ALA A 224 -7.27 -3.20 6.32
CA ALA A 224 -6.13 -2.89 5.47
C ALA A 224 -5.77 -4.07 4.54
N VAL A 225 -6.05 -5.31 4.95
CA VAL A 225 -5.83 -6.52 4.14
C VAL A 225 -7.16 -7.26 3.97
N GLY A 226 -7.53 -7.55 2.72
CA GLY A 226 -8.77 -8.24 2.39
C GLY A 226 -10.00 -7.33 2.40
N SER A 227 -9.83 -6.04 2.14
CA SER A 227 -10.97 -5.13 1.93
C SER A 227 -11.80 -5.62 0.74
N SER A 228 -13.12 -5.64 0.86
CA SER A 228 -14.02 -5.93 -0.28
C SER A 228 -14.33 -4.64 -1.02
N GLY A 229 -13.97 -4.59 -2.31
CA GLY A 229 -14.34 -3.51 -3.24
C GLY A 229 -15.72 -3.67 -3.84
#